data_AF-A0A1W1CNX9-F1
#
_entry.id   AF-A0A1W1CNX9-F1
#
_cell.length_a   1.000
_cell.length_b   1.000
_cell.length_c   1.000
_cell.angle_alpha   90.00
_cell.angle_beta   90.00
_cell.angle_gamma   90.00
#
_symmetry.space_group_name_H-M   'P 1'
#
loop_
_entity.id
_entity.type
_entity.pdbx_description
1 polymer ?
#
loop_
_entity_poly.entity_id
_entity_poly.type
_entity_poly.pdbx_seq_one_letter_code
_entity_poly.pdbx_strand_id
1 'polypeptide(L)'
;MSAVPQRTQILVKDLFFQQKYNLTHSQTDLMAYLVNVVYWAINVGGYYVITTSKIMSDLPEMGKKSIEANLKVLKDLGLIESKIVEVREWKGKPKVRGIKLPEKGLEYNAKLVLPPQDERVRELQKEKAELERKNQELEEIIKRLSVSESLSSNEPKSETENPKPLIINLPTESEVEIFTAEVTKRFGKSLEPICNFVPTFKKETTFYINSYNKLAIITPKGDYKQLSDPIQIKRFWQWLDEHQERIGKVIDFKKPLDLEELKERYLGVEILLSNQEFILEEFVAVKNGVKIKIRDKLTNDCRFFTDSQSKKDAIFTLEYWESIILKVLKK
;
A
#
# COMPACT_ATOMS: atom_id res chain seq x y z
N MET A 1 15.83 -26.86 -19.72
CA MET A 1 16.53 -25.57 -19.56
C MET A 1 15.71 -24.74 -18.60
N SER A 2 16.19 -24.54 -17.38
CA SER A 2 15.45 -23.84 -16.32
C SER A 2 15.39 -22.36 -16.66
N ALA A 3 14.17 -21.81 -16.79
CA ALA A 3 13.98 -20.38 -17.00
C ALA A 3 14.50 -19.63 -15.76
N VAL A 4 15.58 -18.87 -15.94
CA VAL A 4 16.12 -18.00 -14.89
C VAL A 4 15.12 -16.86 -14.67
N PRO A 5 14.73 -16.54 -13.43
CA PRO A 5 13.76 -15.47 -13.19
C PRO A 5 14.28 -14.13 -13.73
N GLN A 6 13.51 -13.50 -14.63
CA GLN A 6 13.71 -12.10 -15.00
C GLN A 6 13.32 -11.23 -13.81
N ARG A 7 14.34 -10.76 -13.07
CA ARG A 7 14.19 -9.73 -12.04
C ARG A 7 14.74 -8.44 -12.62
N THR A 8 13.87 -7.48 -12.92
CA THR A 8 14.28 -6.10 -13.22
C THR A 8 14.84 -5.49 -11.93
N GLN A 9 16.14 -5.63 -11.70
CA GLN A 9 16.83 -4.90 -10.64
C GLN A 9 16.78 -3.43 -11.01
N ILE A 10 16.23 -2.59 -10.13
CA ILE A 10 16.29 -1.14 -10.28
C ILE A 10 17.78 -0.77 -10.30
N LEU A 11 18.27 -0.34 -11.46
CA LEU A 11 19.64 0.15 -11.61
C LEU A 11 19.69 1.58 -11.09
N VAL A 12 20.31 1.77 -9.93
CA VAL A 12 20.56 3.11 -9.39
C VAL A 12 21.83 3.64 -10.03
N LYS A 13 21.71 4.73 -10.80
CA LYS A 13 22.84 5.45 -11.39
C LYS A 13 23.47 6.37 -10.35
N ASP A 14 24.76 6.18 -10.10
CA ASP A 14 25.56 7.12 -9.33
C ASP A 14 26.10 8.20 -10.28
N LEU A 15 25.43 9.35 -10.33
CA LEU A 15 25.81 10.46 -11.21
C LEU A 15 27.15 11.10 -10.81
N PHE A 16 27.49 11.08 -9.51
CA PHE A 16 28.78 11.61 -9.04
C PHE A 16 29.92 10.68 -9.48
N PHE A 17 29.72 9.36 -9.37
CA PHE A 17 30.66 8.38 -9.89
C PHE A 17 30.76 8.46 -11.41
N GLN A 18 29.63 8.62 -12.11
CA GLN A 18 29.62 8.83 -13.56
C GLN A 18 30.49 10.02 -13.96
N GLN A 19 30.34 11.17 -13.29
CA GLN A 19 31.14 12.36 -13.54
C GLN A 19 32.61 12.15 -13.18
N LYS A 20 32.89 11.55 -12.01
CA LYS A 20 34.25 11.31 -11.50
C LYS A 20 35.10 10.48 -12.47
N TYR A 21 34.51 9.47 -13.11
CA TYR A 21 35.20 8.59 -14.05
C TYR A 21 34.87 8.86 -15.52
N ASN A 22 34.17 9.96 -15.81
CA ASN A 22 33.74 10.37 -17.15
C ASN A 22 33.04 9.25 -17.95
N LEU A 23 32.13 8.52 -17.29
CA LEU A 23 31.42 7.39 -17.87
C LEU A 23 30.23 7.87 -18.73
N THR A 24 29.99 7.18 -19.85
CA THR A 24 28.76 7.35 -20.61
C THR A 24 27.56 6.76 -19.86
N HIS A 25 26.33 7.09 -20.28
CA HIS A 25 25.14 6.49 -19.69
C HIS A 25 25.15 4.96 -19.79
N SER A 26 25.55 4.40 -20.93
CA SER A 26 25.57 2.95 -21.11
C SER A 26 26.66 2.25 -20.29
N GLN A 27 27.80 2.92 -20.05
CA GLN A 27 28.84 2.43 -19.14
C GLN A 27 28.36 2.47 -17.68
N THR A 28 27.63 3.52 -17.31
CA THR A 28 27.05 3.67 -15.97
C THR A 28 25.95 2.65 -15.71
N ASP A 29 25.10 2.37 -16.70
CA ASP A 29 24.10 1.30 -16.63
C ASP A 29 24.75 -0.06 -16.39
N LEU A 30 25.83 -0.36 -17.12
CA LEU A 30 26.57 -1.59 -16.93
C LEU A 30 27.25 -1.64 -15.56
N MET A 31 27.83 -0.53 -15.09
CA MET A 31 28.44 -0.47 -13.76
C MET A 31 27.41 -0.70 -12.65
N ALA A 32 26.27 -0.03 -12.71
CA ALA A 32 25.16 -0.22 -11.79
C ALA A 32 24.70 -1.68 -11.74
N TYR A 33 24.65 -2.33 -12.91
CA TYR A 33 24.31 -3.74 -13.02
C TYR A 33 25.36 -4.62 -12.36
N LEU A 34 26.66 -4.42 -12.67
CA LEU A 34 27.77 -5.20 -12.11
C LEU A 34 27.91 -5.06 -10.60
N VAL A 35 27.62 -3.89 -10.04
CA VAL A 35 27.57 -3.68 -8.58
C VAL A 35 26.50 -4.55 -7.93
N ASN A 36 25.36 -4.76 -8.60
CA ASN A 36 24.28 -5.60 -8.10
C ASN A 36 24.50 -7.11 -8.31
N VAL A 37 25.44 -7.51 -9.17
CA VAL A 37 25.77 -8.92 -9.44
C VAL A 37 26.17 -9.66 -8.15
N VAL A 38 26.79 -8.96 -7.20
CA VAL A 38 27.25 -9.52 -5.93
C VAL A 38 26.13 -10.18 -5.10
N TYR A 39 24.88 -9.73 -5.28
CA TYR A 39 23.75 -10.22 -4.49
C TYR A 39 23.17 -11.55 -4.98
N TRP A 40 23.51 -12.00 -6.19
CA TRP A 40 22.83 -13.14 -6.81
C TRP A 40 23.73 -14.06 -7.63
N ALA A 41 24.87 -13.58 -8.13
CA ALA A 41 25.75 -14.43 -8.92
C ALA A 41 26.59 -15.34 -8.04
N ILE A 42 26.93 -16.52 -8.59
CA ILE A 42 27.82 -17.47 -7.96
C ILE A 42 29.21 -16.82 -7.81
N ASN A 43 29.75 -16.83 -6.60
CA ASN A 43 31.10 -16.35 -6.32
C ASN A 43 32.10 -17.51 -6.39
N VAL A 44 33.11 -17.39 -7.26
CA VAL A 44 34.21 -18.34 -7.37
C VAL A 44 35.52 -17.60 -7.11
N GLY A 45 36.08 -17.77 -5.91
CA GLY A 45 37.38 -17.16 -5.54
C GLY A 45 37.38 -15.63 -5.59
N GLY A 46 36.27 -14.99 -5.19
CA GLY A 46 36.11 -13.54 -5.22
C GLY A 46 35.66 -12.96 -6.57
N TYR A 47 35.46 -13.79 -7.60
CA TYR A 47 34.91 -13.39 -8.89
C TYR A 47 33.46 -13.86 -9.02
N TYR A 48 32.56 -12.94 -9.32
CA TYR A 48 31.15 -13.22 -9.54
C TYR A 48 30.91 -13.63 -10.99
N VAL A 49 30.38 -14.83 -11.18
CA VAL A 49 30.19 -15.43 -12.50
C VAL A 49 29.08 -14.71 -13.26
N ILE A 50 29.38 -14.26 -14.48
CA ILE A 50 28.39 -13.63 -15.33
C ILE A 50 28.62 -13.88 -16.82
N THR A 51 27.55 -14.23 -17.53
CA THR A 51 27.56 -14.47 -18.98
C THR A 51 27.06 -13.25 -19.73
N THR A 52 27.63 -12.98 -20.91
CA THR A 52 27.14 -11.91 -21.80
C THR A 52 25.67 -12.10 -22.16
N SER A 53 25.21 -13.35 -22.30
CA SER A 53 23.78 -13.67 -22.52
C SER A 53 22.88 -13.25 -21.36
N LYS A 54 23.35 -13.36 -20.11
CA LYS A 54 22.59 -12.91 -18.94
C LYS A 54 22.51 -11.38 -18.90
N ILE A 55 23.62 -10.70 -19.16
CA ILE A 55 23.66 -9.23 -19.26
C ILE A 55 22.67 -8.76 -20.32
N MET A 56 22.66 -9.36 -21.52
CA MET A 56 21.71 -9.01 -22.58
C MET A 56 20.25 -9.27 -22.19
N SER A 57 19.98 -10.35 -21.44
CA SER A 57 18.63 -10.65 -20.96
C SER A 57 18.13 -9.65 -19.92
N ASP A 58 19.03 -9.07 -19.12
CA ASP A 58 18.68 -8.12 -18.06
C ASP A 58 18.73 -6.66 -18.54
N LEU A 59 19.59 -6.37 -19.52
CA LEU A 59 19.77 -5.08 -20.17
C LEU A 59 19.47 -5.21 -21.68
N PRO A 60 18.18 -5.39 -22.07
CA PRO A 60 17.81 -5.68 -23.46
C PRO A 60 18.22 -4.60 -24.46
N GLU A 61 18.31 -3.34 -24.00
CA GLU A 61 18.75 -2.20 -24.81
C GLU A 61 20.26 -2.24 -25.13
N MET A 62 21.05 -3.10 -24.47
CA MET A 62 22.49 -3.20 -24.67
C MET A 62 22.87 -4.42 -25.51
N GLY A 63 23.25 -4.18 -26.77
CA GLY A 63 23.73 -5.22 -27.66
C GLY A 63 25.08 -5.83 -27.24
N LYS A 64 25.35 -7.07 -27.68
CA LYS A 64 26.60 -7.82 -27.37
C LYS A 64 27.89 -7.01 -27.58
N LYS A 65 28.02 -6.33 -28.72
CA LYS A 65 29.20 -5.50 -29.04
C LYS A 65 29.38 -4.36 -28.04
N SER A 66 28.28 -3.70 -27.67
CA SER A 66 28.26 -2.61 -26.70
C SER A 66 28.62 -3.09 -25.30
N ILE A 67 28.13 -4.26 -24.87
CA ILE A 67 28.50 -4.87 -23.58
C ILE A 67 30.00 -5.12 -23.52
N GLU A 68 30.58 -5.78 -24.54
CA GLU A 68 32.01 -6.09 -24.53
C GLU A 68 32.89 -4.83 -24.58
N ALA A 69 32.49 -3.82 -25.36
CA ALA A 69 33.17 -2.53 -25.39
C ALA A 69 33.12 -1.83 -24.03
N ASN A 70 31.94 -1.78 -23.39
CA ASN A 70 31.79 -1.15 -22.08
C ASN A 70 32.54 -1.91 -20.98
N LEU A 71 32.53 -3.25 -20.99
CA LEU A 71 33.32 -4.06 -20.06
C LEU A 71 34.81 -3.79 -20.21
N LYS A 72 35.30 -3.58 -21.44
CA LYS A 72 36.69 -3.20 -21.68
C LYS A 72 37.00 -1.83 -21.06
N VAL A 73 36.16 -0.82 -21.29
CA VAL A 73 36.36 0.52 -20.69
C VAL A 73 36.39 0.47 -19.17
N LEU A 74 35.42 -0.21 -18.54
CA LEU A 74 35.38 -0.31 -17.07
C LEU A 74 36.60 -1.05 -16.50
N LYS A 75 37.13 -2.03 -17.24
CA LYS A 75 38.36 -2.74 -16.88
C LYS A 75 39.60 -1.86 -17.03
N ASP A 76 39.71 -1.13 -18.13
CA ASP A 76 40.84 -0.23 -18.41
C ASP A 76 40.91 0.92 -17.39
N LEU A 77 39.76 1.36 -16.87
CA LEU A 77 39.66 2.33 -15.76
C LEU A 77 39.94 1.72 -14.37
N GLY A 78 40.11 0.39 -14.27
CA GLY A 78 40.33 -0.31 -13.01
C GLY A 78 39.10 -0.36 -12.09
N LEU A 79 37.90 -0.12 -12.63
CA LEU A 79 36.64 -0.17 -11.90
C LEU A 79 36.13 -1.61 -11.74
N ILE A 80 36.56 -2.50 -12.63
CA ILE A 80 36.29 -3.94 -12.55
C ILE A 80 37.56 -4.74 -12.89
N GLU A 81 37.62 -5.95 -12.36
CA GLU A 81 38.54 -7.00 -12.83
C GLU A 81 37.76 -8.11 -13.52
N SER A 82 38.33 -8.69 -14.57
CA SER A 82 37.74 -9.83 -15.27
C SER A 82 38.72 -10.98 -15.41
N LYS A 83 38.27 -12.19 -15.06
CA LYS A 83 39.02 -13.44 -15.15
C LYS A 83 38.10 -14.58 -15.61
N ILE A 84 38.64 -15.57 -16.31
CA ILE A 84 37.90 -16.80 -16.61
C ILE A 84 37.97 -17.71 -15.39
N VAL A 85 36.82 -18.14 -14.88
CA VAL A 85 36.67 -19.03 -13.73
C VAL A 85 35.93 -20.30 -14.13
N GLU A 86 36.29 -21.42 -13.51
CA GLU A 86 35.61 -22.69 -13.69
C GLU A 86 34.50 -22.83 -12.66
N VAL A 87 33.26 -23.02 -13.11
CA VAL A 87 32.09 -23.16 -12.24
C VAL A 87 31.84 -24.64 -11.99
N ARG A 88 32.29 -25.15 -10.85
CA ARG A 88 32.24 -26.59 -10.53
C ARG A 88 30.82 -27.09 -10.31
N GLU A 89 29.92 -26.19 -9.92
CA GLU A 89 28.51 -26.42 -9.64
C GLU A 89 27.69 -26.68 -10.91
N TRP A 90 28.19 -26.29 -12.09
CA TRP A 90 27.48 -26.45 -13.35
C TRP A 90 27.90 -27.73 -14.08
N LYS A 91 26.92 -28.42 -14.68
CA LYS A 91 27.17 -29.65 -15.45
C LYS A 91 28.18 -29.37 -16.56
N GLY A 92 29.28 -30.12 -16.57
CA GLY A 92 30.38 -29.95 -17.53
C GLY A 92 31.46 -28.96 -17.11
N LYS A 93 31.40 -28.39 -15.89
CA LYS A 93 32.40 -27.46 -15.33
C LYS A 93 32.82 -26.36 -16.31
N PRO A 94 31.86 -25.61 -16.87
CA PRO A 94 32.14 -24.62 -17.89
C PRO A 94 33.07 -23.52 -17.34
N LYS A 95 33.97 -23.08 -18.22
CA LYS A 95 34.83 -21.92 -17.99
C LYS A 95 34.08 -20.66 -18.43
N VAL A 96 33.69 -19.83 -17.47
CA VAL A 96 32.84 -18.65 -17.67
C VAL A 96 33.57 -17.41 -17.17
N ARG A 97 33.22 -16.24 -17.67
CA ARG A 97 33.74 -14.96 -17.16
C ARG A 97 33.27 -14.74 -15.73
N GLY A 98 34.20 -14.45 -14.85
CA GLY A 98 33.98 -13.90 -13.53
C GLY A 98 34.40 -12.43 -13.50
N ILE A 99 33.62 -11.61 -12.80
CA ILE A 99 33.88 -10.19 -12.58
C ILE A 99 34.08 -9.95 -11.09
N LYS A 100 35.11 -9.18 -10.73
CA LYS A 100 35.36 -8.73 -9.36
C LYS A 100 35.33 -7.21 -9.34
N LEU A 101 34.83 -6.65 -8.24
CA LEU A 101 34.83 -5.21 -7.98
C LEU A 101 36.03 -4.87 -7.07
N PRO A 102 37.06 -4.18 -7.58
CA PRO A 102 38.14 -3.60 -6.77
C PRO A 102 37.62 -2.45 -5.91
N GLU A 103 38.46 -1.92 -5.01
CA GLU A 103 38.10 -0.78 -4.15
C GLU A 103 37.52 0.40 -4.94
N LYS A 104 38.13 0.76 -6.06
CA LYS A 104 37.62 1.82 -6.96
C LYS A 104 36.21 1.54 -7.49
N GLY A 105 35.90 0.28 -7.80
CA GLY A 105 34.56 -0.11 -8.25
C GLY A 105 33.53 -0.12 -7.12
N LEU A 106 33.97 -0.40 -5.89
CA LEU A 106 33.13 -0.36 -4.69
C LEU A 106 32.83 1.05 -4.19
N GLU A 107 33.56 2.07 -4.66
CA GLU A 107 33.20 3.47 -4.45
C GLU A 107 31.85 3.84 -5.10
N TYR A 108 31.36 3.02 -6.05
CA TYR A 108 30.07 3.22 -6.69
C TYR A 108 28.94 3.20 -5.65
N ASN A 109 28.30 4.33 -5.43
CA ASN A 109 27.25 4.46 -4.43
C ASN A 109 25.90 4.02 -5.01
N ALA A 110 25.56 2.76 -4.76
CA ALA A 110 24.23 2.23 -5.06
C ALA A 110 23.15 2.66 -4.04
N LYS A 111 23.50 3.40 -2.97
CA LYS A 111 22.50 3.97 -2.07
C LYS A 111 21.76 5.07 -2.81
N LEU A 112 20.44 4.96 -2.87
CA LEU A 112 19.53 5.97 -3.42
C LEU A 112 20.02 7.38 -3.06
N VAL A 113 20.41 8.18 -4.06
CA VAL A 113 20.50 9.63 -3.90
C VAL A 113 19.06 10.12 -3.83
N LEU A 114 18.52 10.20 -2.62
CA LEU A 114 17.29 10.96 -2.34
C LEU A 114 17.64 12.45 -2.41
N PRO A 115 16.76 13.31 -2.95
CA PRO A 115 16.99 14.76 -2.99
C PRO A 115 17.25 15.32 -1.58
N PRO A 116 17.97 16.46 -1.45
CA PRO A 116 18.55 16.92 -0.19
C PRO A 116 17.48 17.08 0.90
N GLN A 117 17.61 16.33 2.00
CA GLN A 117 16.66 16.36 3.12
C GLN A 117 16.92 17.49 4.13
N ASP A 118 17.66 18.54 3.76
CA ASP A 118 18.07 19.57 4.73
C ASP A 118 16.95 20.50 5.19
N GLU A 119 15.89 20.71 4.40
CA GLU A 119 14.74 21.52 4.84
C GLU A 119 13.81 20.72 5.76
N ARG A 120 13.44 19.50 5.36
CA ARG A 120 12.50 18.67 6.13
C ARG A 120 13.07 18.21 7.46
N VAL A 121 14.39 17.96 7.55
CA VAL A 121 15.05 17.67 8.83
C VAL A 121 15.11 18.92 9.71
N ARG A 122 15.33 20.11 9.15
CA ARG A 122 15.27 21.37 9.91
C ARG A 122 13.85 21.70 10.37
N GLU A 123 12.84 21.43 9.56
CA GLU A 123 11.42 21.57 9.92
C GLU A 123 11.03 20.59 11.02
N LEU A 124 11.38 19.31 10.88
CA LEU A 124 11.12 18.29 11.91
C LEU A 124 11.87 18.58 13.22
N GLN A 125 13.07 19.16 13.16
CA GLN A 125 13.80 19.59 14.36
C GLN A 125 13.12 20.79 15.03
N LYS A 126 12.59 21.75 14.26
CA LYS A 126 11.79 22.85 14.80
C LYS A 126 10.47 22.36 15.40
N GLU A 127 9.77 21.48 14.70
CA GLU A 127 8.52 20.88 15.16
C GLU A 127 8.71 20.04 16.42
N LYS A 128 9.80 19.27 16.48
CA LYS A 128 10.18 18.53 17.70
C LYS A 128 10.46 19.48 18.88
N ALA A 129 11.20 20.55 18.68
CA ALA A 129 11.47 21.54 19.73
C ALA A 129 10.20 22.24 20.22
N GLU A 130 9.26 22.53 19.31
CA GLU A 130 7.97 23.13 19.66
C GLU A 130 7.05 22.15 20.41
N LEU A 131 7.02 20.88 20.00
CA LEU A 131 6.29 19.82 20.69
C LEU A 131 6.87 19.54 22.08
N GLU A 132 8.18 19.54 22.25
CA GLU A 132 8.83 19.42 23.56
C GLU A 132 8.45 20.57 24.49
N ARG A 133 8.36 21.80 23.98
CA ARG A 133 7.90 22.96 24.77
C ARG A 133 6.43 22.83 25.17
N LYS A 134 5.55 22.43 24.25
CA LYS A 134 4.13 22.19 24.54
C LYS A 134 3.93 21.07 25.56
N ASN A 135 4.74 20.01 25.49
CA ASN A 135 4.70 18.93 26.48
C ASN A 135 5.11 19.43 27.87
N GLN A 136 6.13 20.28 27.99
CA GLN A 136 6.51 20.88 29.27
C GLN A 136 5.42 21.80 29.83
N GLU A 137 4.78 22.62 28.99
CA GLU A 137 3.65 23.47 29.39
C GLU A 137 2.46 22.62 29.87
N LEU A 138 2.17 21.51 29.19
CA LEU A 138 1.11 20.57 29.58
C LEU A 138 1.44 19.85 30.89
N GLU A 139 2.68 19.42 31.10
CA GLU A 139 3.11 18.83 32.38
C GLU A 139 2.98 19.82 33.54
N GLU A 140 3.31 21.10 33.33
CA GLU A 140 3.10 22.14 34.33
C GLU A 140 1.61 22.40 34.62
N ILE A 141 0.76 22.41 33.60
CA ILE A 141 -0.69 22.56 33.74
C ILE A 141 -1.27 21.37 34.50
N ILE A 142 -0.90 20.15 34.15
CA ILE A 142 -1.31 18.93 34.85
C ILE A 142 -0.88 19.02 36.32
N LYS A 143 0.36 19.40 36.60
CA LYS A 143 0.86 19.56 37.96
C LYS A 143 0.08 20.62 38.76
N ARG A 144 -0.32 21.73 38.14
CA ARG A 144 -1.18 22.75 38.79
C ARG A 144 -2.59 22.23 39.05
N LEU A 145 -3.19 21.51 38.09
CA LEU A 145 -4.52 20.91 38.23
C LEU A 145 -4.54 19.82 39.31
N SER A 146 -3.49 18.99 39.41
CA SER A 146 -3.36 17.98 40.47
C SER A 146 -3.24 18.60 41.87
N VAL A 147 -2.67 19.80 42.00
CA VAL A 147 -2.68 20.57 43.26
C VAL A 147 -4.06 21.18 43.52
N SER A 148 -4.77 21.62 42.49
CA SER A 148 -6.15 22.16 42.61
C SER A 148 -7.20 21.10 42.95
N GLU A 149 -7.07 19.87 42.46
CA GLU A 149 -7.96 18.74 42.80
C GLU A 149 -7.87 18.35 44.28
N SER A 150 -6.72 18.56 44.93
CA SER A 150 -6.55 18.31 46.37
C SER A 150 -7.28 19.33 47.27
N LEU A 151 -7.80 20.42 46.71
CA LEU A 151 -8.49 21.50 47.43
C LEU A 151 -10.00 21.59 47.16
N SER A 152 -10.53 20.79 46.22
CA SER A 152 -11.91 20.96 45.71
C SER A 152 -12.89 19.85 46.12
N SER A 153 -12.51 18.91 46.99
CA SER A 153 -13.45 17.96 47.57
C SER A 153 -14.31 18.63 48.65
N ASN A 154 -15.34 19.38 48.22
CA ASN A 154 -16.57 19.65 48.95
C ASN A 154 -17.69 20.12 47.99
N GLU A 155 -18.67 19.23 47.80
CA GLU A 155 -20.10 19.50 47.51
C GLU A 155 -20.60 19.84 46.07
N PRO A 156 -21.89 19.56 45.74
CA PRO A 156 -22.23 18.67 44.61
C PRO A 156 -23.33 19.13 43.61
N LYS A 157 -23.51 18.32 42.54
CA LYS A 157 -24.67 18.14 41.60
C LYS A 157 -25.05 19.25 40.58
N SER A 158 -25.09 18.88 39.29
CA SER A 158 -26.29 18.86 38.39
C SER A 158 -25.86 18.56 36.93
N GLU A 159 -26.37 17.49 36.31
CA GLU A 159 -27.31 17.48 35.16
C GLU A 159 -26.74 17.79 33.75
N THR A 160 -26.94 16.81 32.86
CA THR A 160 -27.04 16.86 31.39
C THR A 160 -25.90 17.45 30.56
N GLU A 161 -25.24 16.61 29.75
CA GLU A 161 -24.78 17.02 28.41
C GLU A 161 -24.79 15.84 27.43
N ASN A 162 -25.44 16.09 26.28
CA ASN A 162 -25.53 15.23 25.10
C ASN A 162 -24.14 14.86 24.55
N PRO A 163 -23.95 13.67 23.96
CA PRO A 163 -22.75 13.40 23.19
C PRO A 163 -22.71 14.28 21.93
N LYS A 164 -21.64 15.07 21.82
CA LYS A 164 -21.30 15.92 20.66
C LYS A 164 -21.24 15.08 19.36
N PRO A 165 -21.75 15.59 18.23
CA PRO A 165 -21.67 14.89 16.95
C PRO A 165 -20.21 14.79 16.48
N LEU A 166 -19.83 13.60 16.00
CA LEU A 166 -18.58 13.36 15.28
C LEU A 166 -18.58 14.22 14.02
N ILE A 167 -17.76 15.26 14.01
CA ILE A 167 -17.47 16.06 12.83
C ILE A 167 -16.69 15.17 11.86
N ILE A 168 -17.32 14.79 10.75
CA ILE A 168 -16.67 14.14 9.62
C ILE A 168 -15.89 15.24 8.89
N ASN A 169 -14.58 15.32 9.15
CA ASN A 169 -13.68 16.13 8.33
C ASN A 169 -13.41 15.36 7.04
N LEU A 170 -13.86 15.89 5.90
CA LEU A 170 -13.43 15.40 4.60
C LEU A 170 -11.90 15.55 4.51
N PRO A 171 -11.15 14.49 4.12
CA PRO A 171 -9.71 14.60 4.05
C PRO A 171 -9.28 15.56 2.95
N THR A 172 -8.29 16.38 3.26
CA THR A 172 -7.61 17.23 2.28
C THR A 172 -6.89 16.31 1.29
N GLU A 173 -6.75 16.70 0.01
CA GLU A 173 -6.22 15.82 -1.05
C GLU A 173 -4.83 15.21 -0.70
N SER A 174 -4.08 15.84 0.22
CA SER A 174 -2.82 15.31 0.78
C SER A 174 -2.97 14.14 1.75
N GLU A 175 -4.09 14.03 2.48
CA GLU A 175 -4.32 12.98 3.49
C GLU A 175 -4.63 11.63 2.82
N VAL A 176 -5.46 11.63 1.78
CA VAL A 176 -5.76 10.42 0.98
C VAL A 176 -4.50 9.89 0.29
N GLU A 177 -3.60 10.78 -0.15
CA GLU A 177 -2.32 10.37 -0.75
C GLU A 177 -1.38 9.73 0.27
N ILE A 178 -1.27 10.28 1.48
CA ILE A 178 -0.49 9.70 2.58
C ILE A 178 -1.06 8.33 2.95
N PHE A 179 -2.38 8.24 3.13
CA PHE A 179 -3.10 7.00 3.41
C PHE A 179 -2.84 5.94 2.32
N THR A 180 -2.97 6.33 1.05
CA THR A 180 -2.72 5.44 -0.09
C THR A 180 -1.30 4.88 -0.06
N ALA A 181 -0.30 5.72 0.22
CA ALA A 181 1.10 5.30 0.29
C ALA A 181 1.33 4.32 1.45
N GLU A 182 0.71 4.55 2.61
CA GLU A 182 0.81 3.68 3.77
C GLU A 182 0.21 2.29 3.50
N VAL A 183 -1.04 2.25 3.03
CA VAL A 183 -1.72 0.98 2.70
C VAL A 183 -0.96 0.26 1.58
N THR A 184 -0.49 0.98 0.57
CA THR A 184 0.30 0.40 -0.53
C THR A 184 1.59 -0.26 -0.02
N LYS A 185 2.31 0.41 0.88
CA LYS A 185 3.55 -0.11 1.48
C LYS A 185 3.29 -1.32 2.38
N ARG A 186 2.20 -1.31 3.14
CA ARG A 186 1.80 -2.39 4.05
C ARG A 186 1.47 -3.67 3.27
N PHE A 187 0.54 -3.58 2.31
CA PHE A 187 0.02 -4.74 1.60
C PHE A 187 0.87 -5.16 0.38
N GLY A 188 1.69 -4.26 -0.17
CA GLY A 188 2.61 -4.59 -1.26
C GLY A 188 3.74 -5.55 -0.87
N LYS A 189 4.06 -5.65 0.43
CA LYS A 189 5.09 -6.58 0.94
C LYS A 189 4.53 -7.98 1.23
N SER A 190 3.31 -8.07 1.76
CA SER A 190 2.72 -9.35 2.14
C SER A 190 1.97 -10.04 0.99
N LEU A 191 1.61 -9.30 -0.06
CA LEU A 191 0.69 -9.75 -1.13
C LEU A 191 -0.67 -10.22 -0.57
N GLU A 192 -0.98 -9.82 0.67
CA GLU A 192 -2.28 -10.09 1.27
C GLU A 192 -3.35 -9.19 0.65
N PRO A 193 -4.60 -9.66 0.62
CA PRO A 193 -5.71 -8.84 0.18
C PRO A 193 -5.93 -7.65 1.13
N ILE A 194 -6.16 -6.48 0.55
CA ILE A 194 -6.55 -5.26 1.27
C ILE A 194 -7.98 -5.44 1.78
N CYS A 195 -8.89 -5.84 0.92
CA CYS A 195 -10.28 -6.15 1.24
C CYS A 195 -10.91 -6.94 0.08
N ASN A 196 -12.13 -7.45 0.24
CA ASN A 196 -12.83 -8.16 -0.83
C ASN A 196 -14.27 -7.70 -1.11
N PHE A 197 -14.59 -6.47 -0.70
CA PHE A 197 -15.88 -5.86 -0.99
C PHE A 197 -15.77 -4.33 -0.98
N VAL A 198 -16.09 -3.74 -2.13
CA VAL A 198 -16.21 -2.29 -2.35
C VAL A 198 -17.48 -2.09 -3.18
N PRO A 199 -18.48 -1.29 -2.75
CA PRO A 199 -19.79 -1.20 -3.40
C PRO A 199 -19.78 -0.85 -4.90
N THR A 200 -18.80 -0.06 -5.33
CA THR A 200 -18.63 0.37 -6.73
C THR A 200 -18.12 -0.74 -7.66
N PHE A 201 -17.68 -1.87 -7.10
CA PHE A 201 -17.19 -3.04 -7.82
C PHE A 201 -18.16 -4.23 -7.71
N LYS A 202 -17.91 -5.28 -8.50
CA LYS A 202 -18.69 -6.52 -8.38
C LYS A 202 -18.50 -7.13 -6.99
N LYS A 203 -19.58 -7.65 -6.39
CA LYS A 203 -19.54 -8.39 -5.11
C LYS A 203 -18.41 -9.43 -5.15
N GLU A 204 -17.70 -9.61 -4.04
CA GLU A 204 -16.59 -10.59 -3.87
C GLU A 204 -15.32 -10.28 -4.68
N THR A 205 -15.22 -9.09 -5.28
CA THR A 205 -13.96 -8.65 -5.91
C THR A 205 -12.91 -8.44 -4.83
N THR A 206 -11.79 -9.16 -4.93
CA THR A 206 -10.68 -9.06 -3.99
C THR A 206 -9.66 -8.04 -4.48
N PHE A 207 -9.26 -7.11 -3.63
CA PHE A 207 -8.30 -6.06 -3.92
C PHE A 207 -6.97 -6.35 -3.23
N TYR A 208 -5.87 -6.14 -3.93
CA TYR A 208 -4.52 -6.28 -3.39
C TYR A 208 -3.58 -5.32 -4.09
N ILE A 209 -2.39 -5.18 -3.51
CA ILE A 209 -1.27 -4.48 -4.13
C ILE A 209 -0.39 -5.53 -4.79
N ASN A 210 -0.18 -5.40 -6.09
CA ASN A 210 0.65 -6.34 -6.82
C ASN A 210 2.15 -6.04 -6.65
N SER A 211 2.99 -6.89 -7.22
CA SER A 211 4.46 -6.76 -7.19
C SER A 211 5.00 -5.47 -7.81
N TYR A 212 4.19 -4.73 -8.58
CA TYR A 212 4.54 -3.43 -9.16
C TYR A 212 4.09 -2.25 -8.28
N ASN A 213 3.65 -2.50 -7.05
CA ASN A 213 3.03 -1.53 -6.15
C ASN A 213 1.81 -0.84 -6.80
N LYS A 214 1.07 -1.58 -7.63
CA LYS A 214 -0.17 -1.11 -8.26
C LYS A 214 -1.37 -1.84 -7.69
N LEU A 215 -2.48 -1.11 -7.59
CA LEU A 215 -3.77 -1.67 -7.20
C LEU A 215 -4.24 -2.66 -8.28
N ALA A 216 -4.56 -3.85 -7.84
CA ALA A 216 -5.05 -4.91 -8.71
C ALA A 216 -6.19 -5.67 -8.04
N ILE A 217 -6.97 -6.34 -8.86
CA ILE A 217 -8.17 -7.05 -8.45
C ILE A 217 -8.14 -8.51 -8.91
N ILE A 218 -8.78 -9.37 -8.14
CA ILE A 218 -9.20 -10.71 -8.57
C ILE A 218 -10.72 -10.67 -8.58
N THR A 219 -11.30 -10.90 -9.75
CA THR A 219 -12.76 -10.94 -9.90
C THR A 219 -13.33 -12.20 -9.24
N PRO A 220 -14.65 -12.27 -8.99
CA PRO A 220 -15.28 -13.47 -8.44
C PRO A 220 -15.09 -14.73 -9.31
N LYS A 221 -14.78 -14.55 -10.60
CA LYS A 221 -14.48 -15.64 -11.53
C LYS A 221 -13.03 -16.15 -11.42
N GLY A 222 -12.20 -15.50 -10.60
CA GLY A 222 -10.77 -15.79 -10.46
C GLY A 222 -9.88 -15.01 -11.43
N ASP A 223 -10.46 -14.16 -12.29
CA ASP A 223 -9.66 -13.39 -13.25
C ASP A 223 -8.83 -12.31 -12.55
N TYR A 224 -7.52 -12.35 -12.74
CA TYR A 224 -6.58 -11.34 -12.26
C TYR A 224 -6.55 -10.13 -13.22
N LYS A 225 -6.68 -8.91 -12.69
CA LYS A 225 -6.59 -7.68 -13.48
C LYS A 225 -5.96 -6.55 -12.67
N GLN A 226 -4.94 -5.89 -13.23
CA GLN A 226 -4.46 -4.61 -12.69
C GLN A 226 -5.41 -3.48 -13.08
N LEU A 227 -5.77 -2.62 -12.12
CA LEU A 227 -6.56 -1.42 -12.43
C LEU A 227 -5.64 -0.37 -13.08
N SER A 228 -6.09 0.19 -14.19
CA SER A 228 -5.37 1.21 -14.95
C SER A 228 -6.14 2.52 -15.10
N ASP A 229 -7.45 2.51 -14.84
CA ASP A 229 -8.30 3.70 -14.92
C ASP A 229 -8.07 4.60 -13.69
N PRO A 230 -7.52 5.82 -13.86
CA PRO A 230 -7.25 6.73 -12.75
C PRO A 230 -8.49 7.10 -11.94
N ILE A 231 -9.67 7.18 -12.57
CA ILE A 231 -10.91 7.56 -11.89
C ILE A 231 -11.36 6.44 -10.95
N GLN A 232 -11.34 5.20 -11.44
CA GLN A 232 -11.66 4.02 -10.61
C GLN A 232 -10.69 3.85 -9.45
N ILE A 233 -9.39 4.08 -9.70
CA ILE A 233 -8.36 4.01 -8.66
C ILE A 233 -8.60 5.09 -7.59
N LYS A 234 -8.85 6.35 -8.00
CA LYS A 234 -9.14 7.45 -7.06
C LYS A 234 -10.36 7.14 -6.20
N ARG A 235 -11.46 6.68 -6.82
CA ARG A 235 -12.69 6.31 -6.10
C ARG A 235 -12.49 5.17 -5.11
N PHE A 236 -11.69 4.16 -5.46
CA PHE A 236 -11.35 3.07 -4.55
C PHE A 236 -10.64 3.61 -3.30
N TRP A 237 -9.61 4.44 -3.47
CA TRP A 237 -8.83 4.95 -2.35
C TRP A 237 -9.62 5.90 -1.46
N GLN A 238 -10.45 6.77 -2.04
CA GLN A 238 -11.36 7.63 -1.30
C GLN A 238 -12.36 6.81 -0.45
N TRP A 239 -12.97 5.78 -1.05
CA TRP A 239 -13.88 4.92 -0.30
C TRP A 239 -13.17 4.17 0.83
N LEU A 240 -11.97 3.64 0.56
CA LEU A 240 -11.23 2.88 1.56
C LEU A 240 -10.74 3.76 2.73
N ASP A 241 -10.43 5.02 2.45
CA ASP A 241 -10.06 6.01 3.47
C ASP A 241 -11.25 6.35 4.39
N GLU A 242 -12.47 6.43 3.85
CA GLU A 242 -13.68 6.60 4.64
C GLU A 242 -14.08 5.34 5.44
N HIS A 243 -13.58 4.17 5.04
CA HIS A 243 -13.95 2.85 5.58
C HIS A 243 -12.72 2.06 6.03
N GLN A 244 -11.83 2.69 6.81
CA GLN A 244 -10.55 2.09 7.22
C GLN A 244 -10.72 0.78 8.01
N GLU A 245 -11.86 0.57 8.66
CA GLU A 245 -12.21 -0.68 9.37
C GLU A 245 -12.34 -1.89 8.44
N ARG A 246 -12.37 -1.69 7.12
CA ARG A 246 -12.40 -2.73 6.09
C ARG A 246 -11.01 -3.20 5.68
N ILE A 247 -9.96 -2.48 6.03
CA ILE A 247 -8.58 -2.81 5.66
C ILE A 247 -8.13 -4.09 6.36
N GLY A 248 -7.62 -5.04 5.58
CA GLY A 248 -7.22 -6.38 6.01
C GLY A 248 -8.39 -7.35 6.23
N LYS A 249 -9.65 -6.91 6.04
CA LYS A 249 -10.82 -7.79 6.21
C LYS A 249 -11.19 -8.46 4.89
N VAL A 250 -11.20 -9.79 4.91
CA VAL A 250 -11.69 -10.64 3.82
C VAL A 250 -12.94 -11.35 4.31
N ILE A 251 -14.08 -10.94 3.79
CA ILE A 251 -15.37 -11.55 4.11
C ILE A 251 -15.47 -12.91 3.42
N ASP A 252 -15.81 -13.96 4.16
CA ASP A 252 -16.13 -15.24 3.55
C ASP A 252 -17.58 -15.29 3.08
N PHE A 253 -17.81 -14.90 1.81
CA PHE A 253 -19.14 -14.93 1.20
C PHE A 253 -19.71 -16.34 1.02
N LYS A 254 -18.92 -17.41 1.22
CA LYS A 254 -19.42 -18.80 1.19
C LYS A 254 -20.08 -19.22 2.49
N LYS A 255 -19.83 -18.49 3.58
CA LYS A 255 -20.43 -18.77 4.88
C LYS A 255 -21.94 -18.53 4.82
N PRO A 256 -22.77 -19.41 5.42
CA PRO A 256 -24.22 -19.23 5.47
C PRO A 256 -24.58 -17.87 6.03
N LEU A 257 -25.59 -17.24 5.45
CA LEU A 257 -26.04 -15.93 5.89
C LEU A 257 -26.80 -16.05 7.22
N ASP A 258 -26.20 -15.52 8.28
CA ASP A 258 -26.87 -15.24 9.55
C ASP A 258 -26.90 -13.72 9.81
N LEU A 259 -27.47 -13.30 10.95
CA LEU A 259 -27.59 -11.87 11.27
C LEU A 259 -26.22 -11.21 11.48
N GLU A 260 -25.27 -11.91 12.10
CA GLU A 260 -23.94 -11.38 12.37
C GLU A 260 -23.13 -11.25 11.08
N GLU A 261 -23.24 -12.24 10.20
CA GLU A 261 -22.66 -12.23 8.87
C GLU A 261 -23.26 -11.12 7.99
N LEU A 262 -24.57 -10.86 8.09
CA LEU A 262 -25.21 -9.74 7.39
C LEU A 262 -24.68 -8.39 7.88
N LYS A 263 -24.50 -8.22 9.20
CA LYS A 263 -23.88 -7.02 9.79
C LYS A 263 -22.43 -6.87 9.33
N GLU A 264 -21.63 -7.93 9.41
CA GLU A 264 -20.22 -7.92 9.00
C GLU A 264 -20.07 -7.51 7.52
N ARG A 265 -20.99 -7.98 6.67
CA ARG A 265 -20.99 -7.66 5.24
C ARG A 265 -21.38 -6.22 4.94
N TYR A 266 -22.46 -5.72 5.56
CA TYR A 266 -23.20 -4.56 5.05
C TYR A 266 -23.37 -3.40 6.04
N LEU A 267 -22.98 -3.52 7.30
CA LEU A 267 -23.05 -2.42 8.25
C LEU A 267 -22.16 -1.25 7.80
N GLY A 268 -22.67 -0.03 7.91
CA GLY A 268 -21.98 1.19 7.48
C GLY A 268 -22.01 1.45 5.97
N VAL A 269 -22.55 0.54 5.17
CA VAL A 269 -22.55 0.69 3.71
C VAL A 269 -23.56 1.74 3.26
N GLU A 270 -23.16 2.55 2.28
CA GLU A 270 -24.00 3.54 1.62
C GLU A 270 -24.95 2.93 0.59
N ILE A 271 -26.22 3.30 0.69
CA ILE A 271 -27.28 2.93 -0.25
C ILE A 271 -27.95 4.16 -0.83
N LEU A 272 -28.46 4.03 -2.04
CA LEU A 272 -29.20 5.07 -2.75
C LEU A 272 -30.67 4.66 -2.89
N LEU A 273 -31.56 5.41 -2.27
CA LEU A 273 -33.01 5.20 -2.35
C LEU A 273 -33.67 6.47 -2.87
N SER A 274 -34.40 6.39 -3.99
CA SER A 274 -35.11 7.54 -4.57
C SER A 274 -34.23 8.79 -4.75
N ASN A 275 -32.98 8.59 -5.20
CA ASN A 275 -31.94 9.63 -5.35
C ASN A 275 -31.45 10.29 -4.06
N GLN A 276 -31.73 9.69 -2.90
CA GLN A 276 -31.26 10.14 -1.60
C GLN A 276 -30.32 9.09 -0.99
N GLU A 277 -29.26 9.57 -0.35
CA GLU A 277 -28.18 8.74 0.19
C GLU A 277 -28.46 8.38 1.65
N PHE A 278 -28.37 7.10 1.96
CA PHE A 278 -28.52 6.59 3.32
C PHE A 278 -27.36 5.67 3.69
N ILE A 279 -27.09 5.55 4.98
CA ILE A 279 -26.12 4.61 5.55
C ILE A 279 -26.90 3.52 6.30
N LEU A 280 -26.50 2.26 6.09
CA LEU A 280 -27.01 1.13 6.87
C LEU A 280 -26.45 1.19 8.30
N GLU A 281 -27.29 1.54 9.27
CA GLU A 281 -26.86 1.85 10.64
C GLU A 281 -27.03 0.66 11.59
N GLU A 282 -28.09 -0.14 11.43
CA GLU A 282 -28.37 -1.24 12.36
C GLU A 282 -29.21 -2.35 11.70
N PHE A 283 -28.99 -3.59 12.13
CA PHE A 283 -29.79 -4.76 11.76
C PHE A 283 -30.41 -5.36 13.03
N VAL A 284 -31.74 -5.38 13.10
CA VAL A 284 -32.50 -5.79 14.29
C VAL A 284 -33.31 -7.05 13.99
N ALA A 285 -33.03 -8.14 14.70
CA ALA A 285 -33.84 -9.35 14.61
C ALA A 285 -35.21 -9.16 15.24
N VAL A 286 -36.25 -9.61 14.54
CA VAL A 286 -37.63 -9.64 15.00
C VAL A 286 -38.25 -11.01 14.73
N LYS A 287 -39.40 -11.28 15.34
CA LYS A 287 -40.03 -12.62 15.37
C LYS A 287 -40.15 -13.31 13.99
N ASN A 288 -40.27 -12.53 12.91
CA ASN A 288 -40.49 -13.03 11.55
C ASN A 288 -39.43 -12.55 10.54
N GLY A 289 -38.24 -12.14 10.98
CA GLY A 289 -37.17 -11.70 10.07
C GLY A 289 -36.29 -10.62 10.68
N VAL A 290 -35.79 -9.73 9.84
CA VAL A 290 -34.90 -8.63 10.24
C VAL A 290 -35.51 -7.30 9.82
N LYS A 291 -35.29 -6.26 10.64
CA LYS A 291 -35.51 -4.86 10.29
C LYS A 291 -34.16 -4.17 10.12
N ILE A 292 -34.08 -3.23 9.19
CA ILE A 292 -32.87 -2.45 8.95
C ILE A 292 -33.14 -0.99 9.30
N LYS A 293 -32.29 -0.42 10.14
CA LYS A 293 -32.26 1.01 10.44
C LYS A 293 -31.31 1.69 9.46
N ILE A 294 -31.78 2.77 8.85
CA ILE A 294 -31.03 3.57 7.89
C ILE A 294 -30.94 5.01 8.38
N ARG A 295 -29.80 5.65 8.15
CA ARG A 295 -29.52 7.04 8.50
C ARG A 295 -29.37 7.87 7.25
N ASP A 296 -30.11 8.97 7.17
CA ASP A 296 -30.03 9.93 6.06
C ASP A 296 -28.71 10.69 6.12
N LYS A 297 -27.95 10.76 5.01
CA LYS A 297 -26.69 11.52 5.00
C LYS A 297 -26.88 13.03 5.08
N LEU A 298 -28.01 13.55 4.60
CA LEU A 298 -28.27 15.00 4.56
C LEU A 298 -28.82 15.50 5.87
N THR A 299 -29.84 14.83 6.42
CA THR A 299 -30.53 15.28 7.64
C THR A 299 -29.99 14.62 8.90
N ASN A 300 -29.21 13.54 8.76
CA ASN A 300 -28.75 12.69 9.85
C ASN A 300 -29.88 12.01 10.64
N ASP A 301 -31.10 12.00 10.09
CA ASP A 301 -32.26 11.34 10.68
C ASP A 301 -32.17 9.83 10.49
N CYS A 302 -32.47 9.09 11.55
CA CYS A 302 -32.50 7.64 11.50
C CYS A 302 -33.94 7.13 11.47
N ARG A 303 -34.23 6.19 10.57
CA ARG A 303 -35.53 5.53 10.45
C ARG A 303 -35.37 4.07 10.06
N PHE A 304 -36.38 3.27 10.31
CA PHE A 304 -36.42 1.93 9.75
C PHE A 304 -36.76 2.00 8.27
N PHE A 305 -36.18 1.07 7.51
CA PHE A 305 -36.57 0.84 6.13
C PHE A 305 -38.07 0.53 6.10
N THR A 306 -38.83 1.23 5.27
CA THR A 306 -40.28 1.04 5.15
C THR A 306 -40.59 0.32 3.87
N ASP A 307 -41.54 -0.60 3.93
CA ASP A 307 -42.08 -1.25 2.75
C ASP A 307 -42.98 -0.25 2.01
N SER A 308 -42.73 -0.07 0.71
CA SER A 308 -43.47 0.87 -0.13
C SER A 308 -44.95 0.51 -0.28
N GLN A 309 -45.32 -0.77 -0.11
CA GLN A 309 -46.71 -1.23 -0.19
C GLN A 309 -47.45 -1.01 1.13
N SER A 310 -46.88 -1.49 2.25
CA SER A 310 -47.55 -1.44 3.55
C SER A 310 -47.32 -0.14 4.33
N LYS A 311 -46.33 0.69 3.95
CA LYS A 311 -45.85 1.88 4.67
C LYS A 311 -45.47 1.63 6.14
N LYS A 312 -45.28 0.37 6.51
CA LYS A 312 -44.79 -0.06 7.82
C LYS A 312 -43.32 -0.44 7.70
N ASP A 313 -42.65 -0.61 8.84
CA ASP A 313 -41.30 -1.16 8.89
C ASP A 313 -41.24 -2.46 8.09
N ALA A 314 -40.33 -2.49 7.12
CA ALA A 314 -40.06 -3.66 6.31
C ALA A 314 -39.44 -4.74 7.20
N ILE A 315 -40.06 -5.93 7.19
CA ILE A 315 -39.54 -7.12 7.87
C ILE A 315 -39.40 -8.20 6.80
N PHE A 316 -38.16 -8.58 6.52
CA PHE A 316 -37.85 -9.59 5.51
C PHE A 316 -36.85 -10.62 6.04
N THR A 317 -36.74 -11.74 5.31
CA THR A 317 -35.70 -12.74 5.58
C THR A 317 -34.31 -12.18 5.25
N LEU A 318 -33.27 -12.82 5.78
CA LEU A 318 -31.88 -12.40 5.58
C LEU A 318 -31.51 -12.36 4.10
N GLU A 319 -31.89 -13.40 3.34
CA GLU A 319 -31.55 -13.52 1.91
C GLU A 319 -32.24 -12.44 1.09
N TYR A 320 -33.49 -12.11 1.45
CA TYR A 320 -34.21 -11.06 0.77
C TYR A 320 -33.59 -9.68 1.04
N TRP A 321 -33.16 -9.43 2.28
CA TRP A 321 -32.44 -8.20 2.61
C TRP A 321 -31.11 -8.08 1.86
N GLU A 322 -30.30 -9.14 1.82
CA GLU A 322 -29.07 -9.16 1.03
C GLU A 322 -29.35 -8.79 -0.44
N SER A 323 -30.43 -9.35 -1.01
CA SER A 323 -30.84 -9.05 -2.38
C SER A 323 -31.26 -7.58 -2.59
N ILE A 324 -31.94 -6.97 -1.61
CA ILE A 324 -32.35 -5.56 -1.67
C ILE A 324 -31.12 -4.67 -1.58
N ILE A 325 -30.27 -4.90 -0.57
CA ILE A 325 -29.08 -4.08 -0.33
C ILE A 325 -28.24 -4.04 -1.60
N LEU A 326 -27.93 -5.20 -2.21
CA LEU A 326 -27.16 -5.30 -3.44
C LEU A 326 -27.76 -4.52 -4.63
N LYS A 327 -29.09 -4.35 -4.67
CA LYS A 327 -29.76 -3.55 -5.73
C LYS A 327 -29.65 -2.05 -5.49
N VAL A 328 -29.65 -1.63 -4.23
CA VAL A 328 -29.66 -0.21 -3.83
C VAL A 328 -28.27 0.30 -3.44
N LEU A 329 -27.21 -0.52 -3.53
CA LEU A 329 -25.84 -0.07 -3.33
C LEU A 329 -25.52 1.10 -4.26
N LYS A 330 -24.93 2.15 -3.67
CA LYS A 330 -24.36 3.26 -4.42
C LYS A 330 -23.15 2.75 -5.23
N LYS A 331 -23.20 2.93 -6.56
CA LYS A 331 -22.19 2.45 -7.51
C LYS A 331 -21.27 3.55 -8.03
#